data_AF-A0AAD8F3P9-F1
#
_entry.id   AF-A0AAD8F3P9-F1
#
_cell.length_a   1.000
_cell.length_b   1.000
_cell.length_c   1.000
_cell.angle_alpha   90.00
_cell.angle_beta   90.00
_cell.angle_gamma   90.00
#
_symmetry.space_group_name_H-M   'P 1'
#
loop_
_entity.id
_entity.type
_entity.pdbx_description
1 polymer ?
#
loop_
_entity_poly.entity_id
_entity_poly.type
_entity_poly.pdbx_seq_one_letter_code
_entity_poly.pdbx_strand_id
1 'polypeptide(L)'
;MSSKHLQLSPFQKEKLEYYFRFLAPDENENLDKNSINRLMDKILDFTGWDEESPVAREFQEVHEAFFEQLFEKAQEDDGTAGKVTLDNWLSMWSGLLPGVMAMHNLPVWLRLMPQLLFKIVDRRRQKFLTANDLEIFYKEMVHLDPDQAHEVALKAYDHMTDGGKYTLNEDSYEQLFANFLIGRTPYGPGRYIFGCFEHVVRPFQLIAPAPEEDSDLVMEVRKPISGRRPSRPL
;
A
#
# COMPACT_ATOMS: atom_id res chain seq x y z
N MET A 1 24.70 2.82 20.69
CA MET A 1 23.58 1.93 21.12
C MET A 1 22.88 1.47 19.85
N SER A 2 22.83 0.15 19.65
CA SER A 2 22.37 -0.49 18.41
C SER A 2 20.85 -0.65 18.46
N SER A 3 20.12 -0.08 17.50
CA SER A 3 18.73 -0.46 17.24
C SER A 3 18.62 -0.90 15.78
N LYS A 4 18.12 -2.11 15.58
CA LYS A 4 17.93 -2.77 14.29
C LYS A 4 16.92 -1.97 13.47
N HIS A 5 17.38 -1.09 12.58
CA HIS A 5 16.51 -0.55 11.53
C HIS A 5 16.15 -1.70 10.59
N LEU A 6 14.95 -2.26 10.73
CA LEU A 6 14.34 -2.96 9.61
C LEU A 6 14.08 -1.91 8.53
N GLN A 7 14.95 -1.86 7.53
CA GLN A 7 14.76 -0.95 6.41
C GLN A 7 13.57 -1.41 5.58
N LEU A 8 12.60 -0.50 5.42
CA LEU A 8 11.55 -0.63 4.41
C LEU A 8 12.18 -0.93 3.05
N SER A 9 11.62 -1.88 2.30
CA SER A 9 12.06 -2.13 0.93
C SER A 9 11.83 -0.90 0.05
N PRO A 10 12.57 -0.72 -1.07
CA PRO A 10 12.33 0.39 -1.99
C PRO A 10 10.86 0.50 -2.41
N PHE A 11 10.21 -0.64 -2.68
CA PHE A 11 8.80 -0.72 -3.01
C PHE A 11 7.88 -0.30 -1.86
N GLN A 12 8.19 -0.66 -0.61
CA GLN A 12 7.41 -0.19 0.54
C GLN A 12 7.53 1.32 0.72
N LYS A 13 8.73 1.89 0.55
CA LYS A 13 8.94 3.34 0.62
C LYS A 13 8.10 4.08 -0.42
N GLU A 14 8.11 3.62 -1.66
CA GLU A 14 7.33 4.20 -2.74
C GLU A 14 5.82 4.23 -2.41
N LYS A 15 5.26 3.10 -1.96
CA LYS A 15 3.85 3.05 -1.54
C LYS A 15 3.52 4.02 -0.43
N LEU A 16 4.39 4.07 0.58
CA LEU A 16 4.19 4.93 1.74
C LEU A 16 4.34 6.40 1.36
N GLU A 17 5.21 6.74 0.42
CA GLU A 17 5.33 8.10 -0.12
C GLU A 17 4.07 8.52 -0.89
N TYR A 18 3.49 7.63 -1.70
CA TYR A 18 2.19 7.88 -2.32
C TYR A 18 1.10 8.13 -1.27
N TYR A 19 1.08 7.33 -0.21
CA TYR A 19 0.12 7.53 0.88
C TYR A 19 0.36 8.85 1.62
N PHE A 20 1.62 9.23 1.86
CA PHE A 20 1.99 10.50 2.45
C PHE A 20 1.47 11.69 1.62
N ARG A 21 1.64 11.66 0.30
CA ARG A 21 1.13 12.71 -0.59
C ARG A 21 -0.39 12.77 -0.63
N PHE A 22 -1.06 11.62 -0.51
CA PHE A 22 -2.52 11.57 -0.41
C PHE A 22 -3.03 12.35 0.82
N LEU A 23 -2.25 12.41 1.90
CA LEU A 23 -2.58 13.15 3.14
C LEU A 23 -2.38 14.67 3.05
N ALA A 24 -2.24 15.22 1.84
CA ALA A 24 -2.17 16.66 1.57
C ALA A 24 -1.07 17.41 2.37
N PRO A 25 0.22 17.07 2.15
CA PRO A 25 1.32 17.85 2.72
C PRO A 25 1.33 19.30 2.21
N ASP A 26 2.07 20.16 2.92
CA ASP A 26 2.27 21.55 2.55
C ASP A 26 3.21 21.69 1.33
N GLU A 27 3.48 22.93 0.92
CA GLU A 27 4.38 23.25 -0.21
C GLU A 27 5.83 22.78 0.03
N ASN A 28 6.21 22.50 1.27
CA ASN A 28 7.52 21.99 1.66
C ASN A 28 7.54 20.47 1.87
N GLU A 29 6.50 19.76 1.40
CA GLU A 29 6.32 18.32 1.54
C GLU A 29 6.27 17.84 3.01
N ASN A 30 5.68 18.64 3.90
CA ASN A 30 5.46 18.26 5.30
C ASN A 30 3.97 18.12 5.60
N LEU A 31 3.62 17.12 6.40
CA LEU A 31 2.32 17.09 7.04
C LEU A 31 2.33 18.08 8.21
N ASP A 32 1.35 18.97 8.25
CA ASP A 32 1.20 20.00 9.30
C ASP A 32 -0.24 19.99 9.83
N LYS A 33 -0.54 20.85 10.81
CA LYS A 33 -1.88 20.92 11.40
C LYS A 33 -2.98 21.26 10.37
N ASN A 34 -2.61 21.89 9.25
CA ASN A 34 -3.54 22.26 8.20
C ASN A 34 -3.71 21.16 7.13
N SER A 35 -2.88 20.12 7.13
CA SER A 35 -3.01 18.98 6.21
C SER A 35 -4.37 18.30 6.32
N ILE A 36 -4.93 18.20 7.53
CA ILE A 36 -6.26 17.63 7.73
C ILE A 36 -7.32 18.49 7.01
N ASN A 37 -7.25 19.81 7.18
CA ASN A 37 -8.18 20.73 6.51
C ASN A 37 -8.06 20.62 4.98
N ARG A 38 -6.83 20.61 4.44
CA ARG A 38 -6.60 20.44 2.99
C ARG A 38 -7.13 19.09 2.49
N LEU A 39 -6.95 18.02 3.27
CA LEU A 39 -7.47 16.70 2.94
C LEU A 39 -8.99 16.67 2.98
N MET A 40 -9.61 17.29 3.99
CA MET A 40 -11.05 17.42 4.13
C MET A 40 -11.65 18.20 2.96
N ASP A 41 -11.11 19.38 2.63
CA ASP A 41 -11.57 20.19 1.50
C ASP A 41 -11.56 19.36 0.20
N LYS A 42 -10.46 18.65 -0.06
CA LYS A 42 -10.31 17.78 -1.23
C LYS A 42 -11.35 16.66 -1.26
N ILE A 43 -11.65 16.06 -0.12
CA ILE A 43 -12.63 14.96 -0.01
C ILE A 43 -14.04 15.48 -0.18
N LEU A 44 -14.39 16.61 0.45
CA LEU A 44 -15.71 17.21 0.32
C LEU A 44 -15.98 17.64 -1.13
N ASP A 45 -14.99 18.25 -1.79
CA ASP A 45 -15.05 18.60 -3.21
C ASP A 45 -15.30 17.37 -4.11
N PHE A 46 -14.58 16.27 -3.86
CA PHE A 46 -14.73 15.05 -4.66
C PHE A 46 -16.05 14.31 -4.39
N THR A 47 -16.40 14.15 -3.12
CA THR A 47 -17.55 13.33 -2.70
C THR A 47 -18.88 14.07 -2.80
N GLY A 48 -18.85 15.41 -2.72
CA GLY A 48 -20.04 16.23 -2.52
C GLY A 48 -20.72 16.00 -1.17
N TRP A 49 -19.99 15.49 -0.17
CA TRP A 49 -20.53 15.36 1.17
C TRP A 49 -20.79 16.72 1.80
N ASP A 50 -21.82 16.77 2.63
CA ASP A 50 -22.03 17.89 3.53
C ASP A 50 -21.01 17.80 4.67
N GLU A 51 -20.35 18.91 5.01
CA GLU A 51 -19.32 18.98 6.06
C GLU A 51 -19.85 18.55 7.42
N GLU A 52 -21.14 18.79 7.68
CA GLU A 52 -21.81 18.38 8.91
C GLU A 52 -22.38 16.95 8.86
N SER A 53 -22.24 16.26 7.73
CA SER A 53 -22.73 14.89 7.61
C SER A 53 -21.99 13.94 8.56
N PRO A 54 -22.66 12.88 9.06
CA PRO A 54 -22.03 11.91 9.95
C PRO A 54 -20.75 11.28 9.37
N VAL A 55 -20.70 11.08 8.04
CA VAL A 55 -19.56 10.46 7.36
C VAL A 55 -18.36 11.42 7.24
N ALA A 56 -18.62 12.71 7.02
CA ALA A 56 -17.57 13.72 6.99
C ALA A 56 -16.94 13.90 8.38
N ARG A 57 -17.77 13.96 9.43
CA ARG A 57 -17.29 14.02 10.82
C ARG A 57 -16.51 12.79 11.23
N GLU A 58 -17.01 11.59 10.91
CA GLU A 58 -16.29 10.32 11.16
C GLU A 58 -14.91 10.33 10.47
N PHE A 59 -14.84 10.79 9.22
CA PHE A 59 -13.58 10.91 8.51
C PHE A 59 -12.61 11.88 9.20
N GLN A 60 -13.10 13.06 9.56
CA GLN A 60 -12.31 14.09 10.23
C GLN A 60 -11.77 13.59 11.58
N GLU A 61 -12.62 13.04 12.45
CA GLU A 61 -12.23 12.55 13.78
C GLU A 61 -11.16 11.44 13.69
N VAL A 62 -11.30 10.51 12.74
CA VAL A 62 -10.30 9.44 12.53
C VAL A 62 -8.97 10.03 12.07
N HIS A 63 -8.98 11.04 11.19
CA HIS A 63 -7.76 11.68 10.72
C HIS A 63 -7.13 12.58 11.78
N GLU A 64 -7.90 13.30 12.58
CA GLU A 64 -7.39 14.07 13.72
C GLU A 64 -6.63 13.17 14.70
N ALA A 65 -7.24 12.07 15.13
CA ALA A 65 -6.57 11.10 16.01
C ALA A 65 -5.29 10.51 15.38
N PHE A 66 -5.30 10.25 14.07
CA PHE A 66 -4.12 9.75 13.36
C PHE A 66 -2.99 10.79 13.29
N PHE A 67 -3.30 12.03 12.93
CA PHE A 67 -2.33 13.12 12.82
C PHE A 67 -1.76 13.50 14.19
N GLU A 68 -2.57 13.50 15.25
CA GLU A 68 -2.10 13.68 16.62
C GLU A 68 -1.02 12.66 16.99
N GLN A 69 -1.29 11.36 16.77
CA GLN A 69 -0.30 10.31 17.01
C GLN A 69 0.95 10.46 16.14
N LEU A 70 0.78 10.90 14.90
CA LEU A 70 1.88 11.12 13.98
C LEU A 70 2.80 12.26 14.45
N PHE A 71 2.21 13.38 14.91
CA PHE A 71 2.97 14.52 15.44
C PHE A 71 3.66 14.19 16.78
N GLU A 72 2.98 13.47 17.68
CA GLU A 72 3.59 12.99 18.92
C GLU A 72 4.82 12.11 18.62
N LYS A 73 4.67 11.16 17.69
CA LYS A 73 5.76 10.25 17.32
C LYS A 73 6.95 10.98 16.70
N ALA A 74 6.70 11.96 15.81
CA ALA A 74 7.76 12.77 15.22
C ALA A 74 8.49 13.59 16.30
N GLN A 75 7.75 14.20 17.22
CA GLN A 75 8.33 14.95 18.33
C GLN A 75 9.18 14.07 19.25
N GLU A 76 8.77 12.83 19.52
CA GLU A 76 9.54 11.87 20.31
C GLU A 76 10.84 11.44 19.63
N ASP A 77 10.82 11.24 18.30
CA ASP A 77 11.95 10.67 17.57
C ASP A 77 13.08 11.68 17.31
N ASP A 78 12.75 12.93 16.98
CA ASP A 78 13.75 13.94 16.61
C ASP A 78 13.48 15.36 17.13
N GLY A 79 12.46 15.54 17.97
CA GLY A 79 12.09 16.84 18.54
C GLY A 79 11.30 17.74 17.60
N THR A 80 10.89 17.24 16.42
CA THR A 80 10.08 18.01 15.47
C THR A 80 8.65 18.19 15.99
N ALA A 81 8.32 19.41 16.41
CA ALA A 81 6.98 19.74 16.92
C ALA A 81 6.06 20.28 15.82
N GLY A 82 4.85 19.71 15.73
CA GLY A 82 3.75 20.25 14.92
C GLY A 82 3.90 20.09 13.39
N LYS A 83 4.89 19.32 12.94
CA LYS A 83 5.06 18.92 11.54
C LYS A 83 5.67 17.52 11.45
N VAL A 84 5.44 16.83 10.34
CA VAL A 84 5.99 15.51 10.05
C VAL A 84 6.57 15.52 8.64
N THR A 85 7.87 15.23 8.53
CA THR A 85 8.56 15.07 7.24
C THR A 85 8.32 13.68 6.65
N LEU A 86 8.66 13.49 5.38
CA LEU A 86 8.66 12.16 4.76
C LEU A 86 9.60 11.18 5.49
N ASP A 87 10.73 11.65 6.02
CA ASP A 87 11.65 10.80 6.79
C ASP A 87 11.05 10.34 8.12
N ASN A 88 10.34 11.23 8.83
CA ASN A 88 9.61 10.88 10.05
C ASN A 88 8.54 9.83 9.74
N TRP A 89 7.78 10.04 8.66
CA TRP A 89 6.77 9.12 8.17
C TRP A 89 7.35 7.73 7.88
N LEU A 90 8.42 7.66 7.07
CA LEU A 90 9.08 6.39 6.73
C LEU A 90 9.68 5.72 7.97
N SER A 91 10.23 6.49 8.91
CA SER A 91 10.74 5.98 10.19
C SER A 91 9.63 5.32 11.00
N MET A 92 8.49 5.99 11.16
CA MET A 92 7.32 5.44 11.87
C MET A 92 6.89 4.09 11.26
N TRP A 93 6.71 4.03 9.94
CA TRP A 93 6.32 2.78 9.27
C TRP A 93 7.38 1.68 9.36
N SER A 94 8.67 2.04 9.39
CA SER A 94 9.76 1.08 9.61
C SER A 94 9.70 0.41 10.98
N GLY A 95 9.15 1.10 11.99
CA GLY A 95 8.89 0.53 13.31
C GLY A 95 7.57 -0.23 13.41
N LEU A 96 6.54 0.21 12.67
CA LEU A 96 5.19 -0.34 12.76
C LEU A 96 4.97 -1.61 11.92
N LEU A 97 5.50 -1.68 10.70
CA LEU A 97 5.25 -2.80 9.78
C LEU A 97 5.97 -4.12 10.10
N PRO A 98 7.15 -4.15 10.75
CA PRO A 98 7.79 -5.41 11.10
C PRO A 98 6.91 -6.30 11.99
N GLY A 99 6.66 -7.53 11.56
CA GLY A 99 5.90 -8.51 12.34
C GLY A 99 4.38 -8.36 12.26
N VAL A 100 3.86 -7.34 11.55
CA VAL A 100 2.43 -7.24 11.26
C VAL A 100 2.06 -8.32 10.25
N MET A 101 1.16 -9.21 10.67
CA MET A 101 0.67 -10.31 9.83
C MET A 101 -0.74 -10.03 9.30
N ALA A 102 -1.50 -9.14 9.95
CA ALA A 102 -2.86 -8.79 9.58
C ALA A 102 -3.28 -7.40 10.09
N MET A 103 -4.35 -6.85 9.51
CA MET A 103 -4.90 -5.54 9.88
C MET A 103 -5.24 -5.41 11.37
N HIS A 104 -5.68 -6.49 12.03
CA HIS A 104 -6.02 -6.45 13.45
C HIS A 104 -4.83 -6.19 14.38
N ASN A 105 -3.58 -6.31 13.89
CA ASN A 105 -2.38 -5.96 14.67
C ASN A 105 -2.03 -4.47 14.57
N LEU A 106 -2.75 -3.68 13.78
CA LEU A 106 -2.51 -2.27 13.55
C LEU A 106 -3.35 -1.38 14.49
N PRO A 107 -2.93 -0.13 14.71
CA PRO A 107 -3.70 0.86 15.46
C PRO A 107 -5.14 1.01 14.98
N VAL A 108 -6.04 1.40 15.87
CA VAL A 108 -7.50 1.50 15.59
C VAL A 108 -7.77 2.38 14.38
N TRP A 109 -7.18 3.57 14.31
CA TRP A 109 -7.38 4.51 13.18
C TRP A 109 -7.05 3.85 11.84
N LEU A 110 -5.96 3.07 11.77
CA LEU A 110 -5.51 2.42 10.55
C LEU A 110 -6.42 1.26 10.13
N ARG A 111 -7.14 0.68 11.09
CA ARG A 111 -8.19 -0.32 10.81
C ARG A 111 -9.47 0.32 10.29
N LEU A 112 -9.73 1.59 10.59
CA LEU A 112 -10.89 2.35 10.08
C LEU A 112 -10.65 2.94 8.69
N MET A 113 -9.39 3.25 8.36
CA MET A 113 -9.00 3.80 7.05
C MET A 113 -9.57 3.08 5.82
N PRO A 114 -9.51 1.74 5.67
CA PRO A 114 -10.04 1.08 4.48
C PRO A 114 -11.55 1.33 4.28
N GLN A 115 -12.32 1.37 5.37
CA GLN A 115 -13.76 1.61 5.31
C GLN A 115 -14.06 3.06 4.89
N LEU A 116 -13.32 4.02 5.43
CA LEU A 116 -13.43 5.43 5.05
C LEU A 116 -13.05 5.65 3.58
N LEU A 117 -11.94 5.06 3.12
CA LEU A 117 -11.52 5.13 1.72
C LEU A 117 -12.56 4.48 0.79
N PHE A 118 -13.13 3.34 1.18
CA PHE A 118 -14.21 2.72 0.42
C PHE A 118 -15.42 3.65 0.28
N LYS A 119 -15.86 4.28 1.38
CA LYS A 119 -16.98 5.25 1.37
C LYS A 119 -16.70 6.45 0.46
N ILE A 120 -15.45 6.92 0.38
CA ILE A 120 -15.04 7.98 -0.54
C ILE A 120 -15.27 7.56 -1.99
N VAL A 121 -14.81 6.35 -2.36
CA VAL A 121 -14.92 5.86 -3.75
C VAL A 121 -16.37 5.47 -4.10
N ASP A 122 -17.13 4.88 -3.17
CA ASP A 122 -18.54 4.48 -3.35
C ASP A 122 -19.50 5.68 -3.26
N ARG A 123 -19.33 6.67 -4.14
CA ARG A 123 -20.18 7.87 -4.21
C ARG A 123 -21.66 7.55 -4.40
N ARG A 124 -21.95 6.43 -5.07
CA ARG A 124 -23.31 5.96 -5.38
C ARG A 124 -23.94 5.14 -4.25
N ARG A 125 -23.20 4.84 -3.18
CA ARG A 125 -23.64 4.06 -2.01
C ARG A 125 -24.20 2.68 -2.38
N GLN A 126 -23.57 2.03 -3.36
CA GLN A 126 -24.00 0.74 -3.90
C GLN A 126 -23.45 -0.45 -3.09
N LYS A 127 -22.51 -0.21 -2.16
CA LYS A 127 -21.80 -1.22 -1.37
C LYS A 127 -20.86 -2.12 -2.19
N PHE A 128 -20.66 -1.78 -3.46
CA PHE A 128 -19.64 -2.36 -4.32
C PHE A 128 -19.15 -1.28 -5.29
N LEU A 129 -17.88 -1.38 -5.66
CA LEU A 129 -17.26 -0.51 -6.64
C LEU A 129 -17.26 -1.18 -8.01
N THR A 130 -17.28 -0.36 -9.05
CA THR A 130 -17.11 -0.75 -10.45
C THR A 130 -15.86 -0.11 -11.03
N ALA A 131 -15.42 -0.56 -12.21
CA ALA A 131 -14.32 0.11 -12.92
C ALA A 131 -14.57 1.61 -13.13
N ASN A 132 -15.83 2.01 -13.35
CA ASN A 132 -16.20 3.42 -13.50
C ASN A 132 -16.05 4.22 -12.19
N ASP A 133 -16.32 3.61 -11.03
CA ASP A 133 -16.11 4.30 -9.74
C ASP A 133 -14.60 4.52 -9.50
N LEU A 134 -13.77 3.53 -9.86
CA LEU A 134 -12.31 3.65 -9.81
C LEU A 134 -11.79 4.72 -10.79
N GLU A 135 -12.31 4.76 -12.02
CA GLU A 135 -11.93 5.76 -13.04
C GLU A 135 -12.21 7.18 -12.56
N ILE A 136 -13.42 7.41 -12.03
CA ILE A 136 -13.82 8.71 -11.46
C ILE A 136 -12.89 9.08 -10.31
N PHE A 137 -12.60 8.14 -9.41
CA PHE A 137 -11.69 8.39 -8.29
C PHE A 137 -10.26 8.71 -8.76
N TYR A 138 -9.70 7.95 -9.70
CA TYR A 138 -8.35 8.20 -10.21
C TYR A 138 -8.25 9.53 -10.96
N LYS A 139 -9.29 9.92 -11.70
CA LYS A 139 -9.32 11.19 -12.43
C LYS A 139 -9.54 12.39 -11.51
N GLU A 140 -10.53 12.33 -10.63
CA GLU A 140 -10.98 13.51 -9.87
C GLU A 140 -10.29 13.64 -8.51
N MET A 141 -9.93 12.53 -7.86
CA MET A 141 -9.27 12.54 -6.54
C MET A 141 -7.75 12.36 -6.63
N VAL A 142 -7.27 11.48 -7.52
CA VAL A 142 -5.82 11.26 -7.71
C VAL A 142 -5.24 12.21 -8.76
N HIS A 143 -6.09 12.77 -9.64
CA HIS A 143 -5.69 13.68 -10.72
C HIS A 143 -4.81 13.04 -11.80
N LEU A 144 -5.05 11.76 -12.12
CA LEU A 144 -4.48 11.15 -13.31
C LEU A 144 -5.08 11.75 -14.59
N ASP A 145 -4.29 11.79 -15.66
CA ASP A 145 -4.78 12.15 -17.00
C ASP A 145 -5.97 11.27 -17.39
N PRO A 146 -7.02 11.79 -18.07
CA PRO A 146 -8.25 11.03 -18.33
C PRO A 146 -8.02 9.68 -19.03
N ASP A 147 -7.16 9.64 -20.04
CA ASP A 147 -6.85 8.40 -20.77
C ASP A 147 -6.12 7.39 -19.87
N GLN A 148 -5.17 7.88 -19.06
CA GLN A 148 -4.46 7.06 -18.10
C GLN A 148 -5.39 6.54 -17.00
N ALA A 149 -6.27 7.38 -16.46
CA ALA A 149 -7.25 7.03 -15.45
C ALA A 149 -8.17 5.91 -15.93
N HIS A 150 -8.66 6.00 -17.17
CA HIS A 150 -9.50 4.96 -17.79
C HIS A 150 -8.75 3.62 -17.91
N GLU A 151 -7.55 3.63 -18.49
CA GLU A 151 -6.77 2.41 -18.64
C GLU A 151 -6.39 1.76 -17.30
N VAL A 152 -5.97 2.58 -16.33
CA VAL A 152 -5.59 2.12 -14.99
C VAL A 152 -6.80 1.59 -14.25
N ALA A 153 -7.98 2.21 -14.39
CA ALA A 153 -9.21 1.74 -13.75
C ALA A 153 -9.67 0.38 -14.26
N LEU A 154 -9.60 0.12 -15.57
CA LEU A 154 -9.94 -1.19 -16.13
C LEU A 154 -8.98 -2.27 -15.61
N LYS A 155 -7.67 -1.99 -15.64
CA LYS A 155 -6.64 -2.91 -15.10
C LYS A 155 -6.81 -3.12 -13.60
N ALA A 156 -7.07 -2.05 -12.86
CA ALA A 156 -7.30 -2.09 -11.42
C ALA A 156 -8.49 -2.98 -11.08
N TYR A 157 -9.63 -2.75 -11.73
CA TYR A 157 -10.85 -3.50 -11.49
C TYR A 157 -10.66 -5.00 -11.78
N ASP A 158 -10.05 -5.34 -12.92
CA ASP A 158 -9.74 -6.72 -13.28
C ASP A 158 -8.87 -7.42 -12.20
N HIS A 159 -7.77 -6.77 -11.78
CA HIS A 159 -6.88 -7.32 -10.76
C HIS A 159 -7.50 -7.38 -9.36
N MET A 160 -8.28 -6.37 -8.97
CA MET A 160 -8.94 -6.29 -7.66
C MET A 160 -10.08 -7.30 -7.53
N THR A 161 -10.65 -7.75 -8.65
CA THR A 161 -11.78 -8.69 -8.69
C THR A 161 -11.41 -10.09 -9.16
N ASP A 162 -10.14 -10.36 -9.49
CA ASP A 162 -9.69 -11.61 -10.12
C ASP A 162 -10.50 -11.92 -11.39
N GLY A 163 -10.56 -10.96 -12.31
CA GLY A 163 -11.34 -11.06 -13.56
C GLY A 163 -12.85 -11.09 -13.34
N GLY A 164 -13.35 -10.41 -12.30
CA GLY A 164 -14.77 -10.38 -11.93
C GLY A 164 -15.25 -11.57 -11.09
N LYS A 165 -14.36 -12.47 -10.67
CA LYS A 165 -14.69 -13.60 -9.80
C LYS A 165 -15.16 -13.17 -8.41
N TYR A 166 -14.63 -12.06 -7.91
CA TYR A 166 -14.99 -11.48 -6.62
C TYR A 166 -15.60 -10.09 -6.79
N THR A 167 -16.52 -9.73 -5.90
CA THR A 167 -17.08 -8.38 -5.86
C THR A 167 -16.11 -7.44 -5.14
N LEU A 168 -15.92 -6.24 -5.68
CA LEU A 168 -15.15 -5.18 -5.03
C LEU A 168 -16.03 -4.45 -4.01
N ASN A 169 -16.28 -5.09 -2.86
CA ASN A 169 -17.06 -4.56 -1.75
C ASN A 169 -16.13 -4.10 -0.61
N GLU A 170 -16.70 -3.64 0.50
CA GLU A 170 -15.94 -3.13 1.64
C GLU A 170 -14.94 -4.16 2.21
N ASP A 171 -15.36 -5.41 2.36
CA ASP A 171 -14.51 -6.50 2.89
C ASP A 171 -13.32 -6.82 1.97
N SER A 172 -13.53 -6.88 0.65
CA SER A 172 -12.44 -7.11 -0.29
C SER A 172 -11.53 -5.89 -0.41
N TYR A 173 -12.09 -4.68 -0.27
CA TYR A 173 -11.32 -3.44 -0.22
C TYR A 173 -10.40 -3.38 1.01
N GLU A 174 -10.84 -3.84 2.18
CA GLU A 174 -10.00 -3.97 3.37
C GLU A 174 -8.79 -4.90 3.11
N GLN A 175 -9.01 -6.04 2.44
CA GLN A 175 -7.93 -6.97 2.10
C GLN A 175 -6.94 -6.36 1.10
N LEU A 176 -7.44 -5.59 0.13
CA LEU A 176 -6.61 -4.84 -0.80
C LEU A 176 -5.77 -3.80 -0.06
N PHE A 177 -6.33 -3.13 0.95
CA PHE A 177 -5.63 -2.14 1.77
C PHE A 177 -4.55 -2.80 2.63
N ALA A 178 -4.85 -3.95 3.22
CA ALA A 178 -3.87 -4.77 3.92
C ALA A 178 -2.72 -5.18 2.99
N ASN A 179 -3.04 -5.59 1.76
CA ASN A 179 -2.05 -5.92 0.73
C ASN A 179 -1.20 -4.70 0.33
N PHE A 180 -1.83 -3.54 0.16
CA PHE A 180 -1.14 -2.27 -0.10
C PHE A 180 -0.16 -1.96 1.02
N LEU A 181 -0.58 -2.08 2.28
CA LEU A 181 0.23 -1.64 3.39
C LEU A 181 1.36 -2.64 3.76
N ILE A 182 1.00 -3.90 3.91
CA ILE A 182 1.89 -4.95 4.46
C ILE A 182 2.64 -5.68 3.34
N GLY A 183 2.08 -5.70 2.12
CA GLY A 183 2.63 -6.43 0.98
C GLY A 183 4.06 -6.01 0.66
N ARG A 184 4.94 -6.98 0.41
CA ARG A 184 6.35 -6.74 0.08
C ARG A 184 6.65 -6.88 -1.41
N THR A 185 5.68 -7.36 -2.19
CA THR A 185 5.84 -7.66 -3.62
C THR A 185 5.05 -6.68 -4.50
N PRO A 186 5.55 -6.35 -5.69
CA PRO A 186 4.94 -5.35 -6.59
C PRO A 186 3.71 -5.85 -7.37
N TYR A 187 3.39 -7.14 -7.25
CA TYR A 187 2.34 -7.79 -8.04
C TYR A 187 0.99 -7.91 -7.31
N GLY A 188 0.91 -7.45 -6.06
CA GLY A 188 -0.32 -7.48 -5.29
C GLY A 188 -1.37 -6.50 -5.83
N PRO A 189 -2.66 -6.87 -5.83
CA PRO A 189 -3.74 -6.01 -6.33
C PRO A 189 -3.98 -4.77 -5.47
N GLY A 190 -3.47 -4.72 -4.23
CA GLY A 190 -3.51 -3.53 -3.37
C GLY A 190 -2.79 -2.33 -3.99
N ARG A 191 -1.93 -2.54 -5.00
CA ARG A 191 -1.24 -1.44 -5.69
C ARG A 191 -2.14 -0.42 -6.38
N TYR A 192 -3.40 -0.80 -6.60
CA TYR A 192 -4.34 0.05 -7.30
C TYR A 192 -5.16 0.95 -6.37
N ILE A 193 -5.05 0.84 -5.05
CA ILE A 193 -5.92 1.61 -4.12
C ILE A 193 -5.86 3.13 -4.33
N PHE A 194 -4.70 3.68 -4.69
CA PHE A 194 -4.50 5.11 -4.92
C PHE A 194 -4.17 5.46 -6.38
N GLY A 195 -4.57 4.63 -7.35
CA GLY A 195 -4.31 4.92 -8.77
C GLY A 195 -2.89 4.53 -9.21
N CYS A 196 -2.63 3.22 -9.19
CA CYS A 196 -1.41 2.51 -9.65
C CYS A 196 -0.09 3.29 -9.62
N PHE A 197 0.81 2.89 -8.71
CA PHE A 197 2.21 3.30 -8.77
C PHE A 197 2.98 2.38 -9.74
N GLU A 198 3.58 2.97 -10.78
CA GLU A 198 4.49 2.25 -11.68
C GLU A 198 5.83 1.97 -10.97
N HIS A 199 5.93 0.82 -10.30
CA HIS A 199 7.23 0.35 -9.85
C HIS A 199 8.04 -0.12 -11.07
N VAL A 200 9.03 0.69 -11.50
CA VAL A 200 9.98 0.27 -12.52
C VAL A 200 10.83 -0.88 -11.96
N VAL A 201 10.42 -2.12 -12.24
CA VAL A 201 11.24 -3.30 -11.96
C VAL A 201 12.50 -3.20 -12.83
N ARG A 202 13.60 -2.72 -12.24
CA ARG A 202 14.88 -2.77 -12.94
C ARG A 202 15.21 -4.25 -13.15
N PRO A 203 15.48 -4.71 -14.39
CA PRO A 203 15.91 -6.07 -14.61
C PRO A 203 17.16 -6.31 -13.77
N PHE A 204 17.19 -7.47 -13.10
CA PHE A 204 18.36 -7.93 -12.38
C PHE A 204 19.56 -7.86 -13.33
N GLN A 205 20.55 -7.05 -13.03
CA GLN A 205 21.86 -7.18 -13.67
C GLN A 205 22.59 -8.27 -12.90
N LEU A 206 22.83 -9.41 -13.54
CA LEU A 206 23.79 -10.39 -13.05
C LEU A 206 25.12 -9.66 -12.86
N ILE A 207 25.53 -9.47 -11.60
CA ILE A 207 26.85 -8.94 -11.28
C ILE A 207 27.84 -10.05 -11.62
N ALA A 208 28.55 -9.82 -12.72
CA ALA A 208 29.55 -10.67 -13.38
C ALA A 208 28.99 -11.87 -14.18
N PRO A 209 29.47 -12.08 -15.43
CA PRO A 209 29.33 -13.37 -16.09
C PRO A 209 30.04 -14.44 -15.26
N ALA A 210 29.51 -15.66 -15.25
CA ALA A 210 30.19 -16.81 -14.67
C ALA A 210 31.62 -16.88 -15.26
N PRO A 211 32.66 -17.10 -14.44
CA PRO A 211 33.99 -17.34 -14.99
C PRO A 211 33.90 -18.49 -15.98
N GLU A 212 34.48 -18.30 -17.16
CA GLU A 212 34.52 -19.35 -18.19
C GLU A 212 35.10 -20.62 -17.56
N GLU A 213 34.36 -21.72 -17.66
CA GLU A 213 34.83 -23.02 -17.22
C GLU A 213 36.10 -23.34 -18.02
N ASP A 214 37.27 -23.22 -17.41
CA ASP A 214 38.48 -23.85 -17.89
C ASP A 214 38.15 -25.34 -18.08
N SER A 215 38.08 -25.74 -19.35
CA SER A 215 37.94 -27.11 -19.78
C SER A 215 39.10 -27.91 -19.19
N ASP A 216 38.82 -28.77 -18.19
CA ASP A 216 39.44 -30.10 -18.02
C ASP A 216 39.14 -30.73 -16.64
N LEU A 217 37.86 -30.83 -16.26
CA LEU A 217 37.44 -31.75 -15.20
C LEU A 217 36.31 -32.65 -15.69
N VAL A 218 36.70 -33.80 -16.25
CA VAL A 218 35.80 -34.91 -16.54
C VAL A 218 35.25 -35.45 -15.22
N MET A 219 34.05 -35.02 -14.84
CA MET A 219 33.30 -35.68 -13.76
C MET A 219 32.68 -36.98 -14.28
N GLU A 220 33.25 -38.12 -13.89
CA GLU A 220 32.64 -39.43 -14.11
C GLU A 220 31.31 -39.55 -13.34
N VAL A 221 30.21 -39.60 -14.08
CA VAL A 221 28.87 -39.86 -13.53
C VAL A 221 28.77 -41.34 -13.13
N ARG A 222 28.91 -41.62 -11.83
CA ARG A 222 28.53 -42.92 -11.26
C ARG A 222 27.01 -43.05 -11.23
N LYS A 223 26.46 -43.98 -12.00
CA LYS A 223 25.03 -44.32 -12.00
C LYS A 223 24.59 -44.84 -10.61
N PRO A 224 23.46 -44.38 -10.06
CA PRO A 224 22.94 -44.89 -8.80
C PRO A 224 22.45 -46.34 -8.94
N ILE A 225 22.84 -47.17 -7.98
CA ILE A 225 22.44 -48.58 -7.86
C ILE A 225 20.96 -48.62 -7.45
N SER A 226 20.13 -49.28 -8.26
CA SER A 226 18.70 -49.50 -7.98
C SER A 226 18.53 -50.39 -6.74
N GLY A 227 18.13 -49.80 -5.61
CA GLY A 227 17.77 -50.52 -4.39
C GLY A 227 16.43 -51.25 -4.53
N ARG A 228 16.47 -52.58 -4.38
CA ARG A 228 15.31 -53.48 -4.34
C ARG A 228 14.37 -53.15 -3.17
N ARG A 229 13.06 -53.14 -3.42
CA ARG A 229 11.99 -53.10 -2.40
C ARG A 229 12.11 -54.33 -1.46
N PRO A 230 11.98 -54.17 -0.13
CA PRO A 230 11.86 -55.30 0.77
C PRO A 230 10.43 -55.83 0.81
N SER A 231 10.31 -57.16 0.67
CA SER A 231 9.09 -57.95 0.80
C SER A 231 8.60 -57.99 2.26
N ARG A 232 7.30 -57.84 2.47
CA ARG A 232 6.63 -58.04 3.76
C ARG A 232 6.54 -59.55 4.08
N PRO A 233 6.88 -60.02 5.29
CA PRO A 233 6.54 -61.37 5.71
C PRO A 233 5.08 -61.46 6.18
N LEU A 234 4.54 -62.68 6.05
CA LEU A 234 3.19 -63.15 6.38
C LEU A 234 2.78 -62.90 7.84
#